data_AF-A0A969X5A2-F1
#
_entry.id   AF-A0A969X5A2-F1
#
_cell.length_a   1.000
_cell.length_b   1.000
_cell.length_c   1.000
_cell.angle_alpha   90.00
_cell.angle_beta   90.00
_cell.angle_gamma   90.00
#
_symmetry.space_group_name_H-M   'P 1'
#
loop_
_entity.id
_entity.type
_entity.pdbx_description
1 polymer ?
#
loop_
_entity_poly.entity_id
_entity_poly.type
_entity_poly.pdbx_seq_one_letter_code
_entity_poly.pdbx_strand_id
1 'polypeptide(L)'
;GVRITIDVRRDYNAKIILNQLYKYTSLEQSFVIIMLALVRNQPRILNLKEMLTHYLEHQREIVLRRTRFDLRKAEQRAHIVEGLRIALEHLDAVIKLIRGSATIKEAKDGLVEQFSLTEKQAQAILDLRLQKLTALEREKLEAEYKELLENIEYYKKIISDDSLLLSII
;
A
#
# COMPACT_ATOMS: atom_id res chain seq x y z
N GLY A 1 17.76 24.03 29.98
CA GLY A 1 16.64 24.72 29.30
C GLY A 1 17.00 26.17 29.07
N VAL A 2 16.18 26.91 28.30
CA VAL A 2 16.39 28.36 28.11
C VAL A 2 16.02 29.08 29.40
N ARG A 3 16.97 29.83 29.97
CA ARG A 3 16.75 30.68 31.14
C ARG A 3 17.36 32.04 30.88
N ILE A 4 16.52 33.06 30.79
CA ILE A 4 16.93 34.46 30.66
C ILE A 4 16.43 35.17 31.92
N THR A 5 17.33 35.80 32.66
CA THR A 5 17.01 36.52 33.90
C THR A 5 17.29 38.00 33.66
N ILE A 6 16.32 38.86 33.98
CA ILE A 6 16.44 40.32 33.88
C ILE A 6 16.15 40.89 35.26
N ASP A 7 17.19 41.36 35.94
CA ASP A 7 17.05 41.95 37.27
C ASP A 7 16.53 43.40 37.17
N VAL A 8 15.54 43.72 38.00
CA VAL A 8 14.87 45.02 38.03
C VAL A 8 15.30 45.78 39.28
N ARG A 9 15.60 47.07 39.13
CA ARG A 9 15.91 47.96 40.27
C ARG A 9 14.69 48.10 41.20
N ARG A 10 14.93 48.18 42.51
CA ARG A 10 13.88 48.17 43.56
C ARG A 10 12.82 49.26 43.42
N ASP A 11 13.19 50.42 42.88
CA ASP A 11 12.29 51.57 42.74
C ASP A 11 11.38 51.49 41.51
N TYR A 12 11.54 50.45 40.68
CA TYR A 12 10.80 50.26 39.45
C TYR A 12 9.81 49.09 39.53
N ASN A 13 8.65 49.28 38.92
CA ASN A 13 7.63 48.24 38.84
C ASN A 13 7.97 47.24 37.71
N ALA A 14 8.29 46.00 38.08
CA ALA A 14 8.64 44.94 37.13
C ALA A 14 7.55 44.67 36.07
N LYS A 15 6.26 44.85 36.39
CA LYS A 15 5.16 44.67 35.40
C LYS A 15 5.20 45.73 34.30
N ILE A 16 5.56 46.97 34.67
CA ILE A 16 5.69 48.06 33.68
C ILE A 16 6.88 47.77 32.75
N ILE A 17 8.00 47.32 33.31
CA ILE A 17 9.18 46.93 32.52
C ILE A 17 8.86 45.73 31.62
N LEU A 18 8.13 44.72 32.10
CA LEU A 18 7.71 43.60 31.26
C LEU A 18 6.85 44.04 30.07
N ASN A 19 5.88 44.93 30.28
CA ASN A 19 5.08 45.50 29.19
C ASN A 19 5.93 46.31 28.21
N GLN A 20 6.95 47.02 28.70
CA GLN A 20 7.91 47.70 27.83
C GLN A 20 8.77 46.70 27.05
N LEU A 21 9.19 45.59 27.67
CA LEU A 21 9.92 44.53 26.99
C LEU A 21 9.07 43.91 25.86
N TYR A 22 7.78 43.66 26.09
CA TYR A 22 6.87 43.22 25.03
C TYR A 22 6.77 44.24 23.88
N LYS A 23 6.76 45.54 24.18
CA LYS A 23 6.59 46.60 23.17
C LYS A 23 7.87 46.92 22.38
N TYR A 24 9.02 46.91 23.04
CA TYR A 24 10.29 47.40 22.49
C TYR A 24 11.28 46.30 22.14
N THR A 25 10.94 45.03 22.41
CA THR A 25 11.80 43.88 22.11
C THR A 25 10.97 42.76 21.47
N SER A 26 11.66 41.77 20.92
CA SER A 26 11.05 40.54 20.36
C SER A 26 10.53 39.57 21.42
N LEU A 27 10.36 39.99 22.68
CA LEU A 27 9.83 39.14 23.74
C LEU A 27 8.35 38.77 23.49
N GLU A 28 7.60 39.64 22.81
CA GLU A 28 6.28 39.34 22.25
C GLU A 28 6.32 39.65 20.75
N GLN A 29 5.88 38.70 19.93
CA GLN A 29 5.80 38.86 18.49
C GLN A 29 4.47 38.35 17.97
N SER A 30 3.86 39.11 17.06
CA SER A 30 2.69 38.65 16.30
C SER A 30 3.14 37.85 15.08
N PHE A 31 2.60 36.65 14.90
CA PHE A 31 2.79 35.87 13.68
C PHE A 31 1.54 35.97 12.81
N VAL A 32 1.67 36.60 11.65
CA VAL A 32 0.57 36.72 10.68
C VAL A 32 0.46 35.40 9.92
N ILE A 33 -0.67 34.69 10.11
CA ILE A 33 -0.92 33.42 9.45
C ILE A 33 -1.56 33.68 8.08
N ILE A 34 -0.90 33.24 7.02
CA ILE A 34 -1.48 33.14 5.67
C ILE A 34 -1.36 31.68 5.23
N MET A 35 -2.49 30.98 5.21
CA MET A 35 -2.56 29.58 4.75
C MET A 35 -2.61 29.53 3.21
N LEU A 36 -1.52 29.90 2.56
CA LEU A 36 -1.35 29.83 1.10
C LEU A 36 -0.73 28.48 0.71
N ALA A 37 -1.42 27.71 -0.14
CA ALA A 37 -0.94 26.42 -0.63
C ALA A 37 -1.30 26.21 -2.10
N LEU A 38 -0.65 25.23 -2.74
CA LEU A 38 -1.02 24.78 -4.08
C LEU A 38 -2.15 23.75 -3.99
N VAL A 39 -3.29 24.07 -4.59
CA VAL A 39 -4.38 23.11 -4.81
C VAL A 39 -4.44 22.84 -6.31
N ARG A 40 -4.16 21.61 -6.72
CA ARG A 40 -4.09 21.21 -8.14
C ARG A 40 -3.18 22.15 -8.97
N ASN A 41 -1.98 22.41 -8.44
CA ASN A 41 -0.96 23.30 -9.02
C ASN A 41 -1.38 24.78 -9.17
N GLN A 42 -2.42 25.22 -8.47
CA GLN A 42 -2.83 26.62 -8.42
C GLN A 42 -2.71 27.18 -7.00
N PRO A 43 -2.10 28.37 -6.81
CA PRO A 43 -1.96 28.98 -5.49
C PRO A 43 -3.33 29.44 -4.98
N ARG A 44 -3.71 29.00 -3.77
CA ARG A 44 -4.96 29.37 -3.11
C ARG A 44 -4.72 29.67 -1.64
N ILE A 45 -5.36 30.72 -1.14
CA ILE A 45 -5.48 30.97 0.31
C ILE A 45 -6.63 30.11 0.82
N LEU A 46 -6.35 29.31 1.85
CA LEU A 46 -7.27 28.33 2.42
C LEU A 46 -7.58 28.69 3.86
N ASN A 47 -8.72 28.21 4.36
CA ASN A 47 -8.99 28.13 5.79
C ASN A 47 -8.57 26.77 6.36
N LEU A 48 -8.64 26.62 7.69
CA LEU A 48 -8.24 25.37 8.36
C LEU A 48 -9.05 24.16 7.89
N LYS A 49 -10.36 24.31 7.67
CA LYS A 49 -11.23 23.22 7.20
C LYS A 49 -10.83 22.77 5.79
N GLU A 50 -10.54 23.71 4.89
CA GLU A 50 -10.10 23.40 3.52
C GLU A 50 -8.75 22.69 3.51
N MET A 51 -7.79 23.13 4.35
CA MET A 51 -6.50 22.46 4.52
C MET A 51 -6.67 20.99 4.94
N LEU A 52 -7.48 20.74 5.97
CA LEU A 52 -7.76 19.39 6.46
C LEU A 52 -8.53 18.56 5.44
N THR A 53 -9.47 19.16 4.70
CA THR A 53 -10.24 18.47 3.67
C THR A 53 -9.33 17.99 2.54
N HIS A 54 -8.46 18.87 2.01
CA HIS A 54 -7.52 18.48 0.96
C HIS A 54 -6.52 17.43 1.43
N TYR A 55 -6.08 17.48 2.69
CA TYR A 55 -5.25 16.44 3.26
C TYR A 55 -5.99 15.09 3.33
N LEU A 56 -7.22 15.06 3.81
CA LEU A 56 -8.04 13.85 3.88
C LEU A 56 -8.35 13.27 2.49
N GLU A 57 -8.68 14.12 1.51
CA GLU A 57 -8.84 13.72 0.11
C GLU A 57 -7.57 13.05 -0.43
N HIS A 58 -6.41 13.61 -0.12
CA HIS A 58 -5.13 13.05 -0.53
C HIS A 58 -4.85 11.70 0.16
N GLN A 59 -5.12 11.56 1.46
CA GLN A 59 -5.01 10.27 2.15
C GLN A 59 -5.94 9.22 1.53
N ARG A 60 -7.19 9.59 1.22
CA ARG A 60 -8.15 8.75 0.48
C ARG A 60 -7.55 8.23 -0.82
N GLU A 61 -6.98 9.12 -1.61
CA GLU A 61 -6.37 8.77 -2.89
C GLU A 61 -5.16 7.84 -2.71
N ILE A 62 -4.27 8.13 -1.75
CA ILE A 62 -3.10 7.29 -1.46
C ILE A 62 -3.53 5.88 -1.07
N VAL A 63 -4.46 5.75 -0.12
CA VAL A 63 -4.94 4.46 0.36
C VAL A 63 -5.58 3.67 -0.77
N LEU A 64 -6.44 4.29 -1.59
CA LEU A 64 -7.03 3.63 -2.76
C LEU A 64 -5.98 3.16 -3.76
N ARG A 65 -4.99 4.00 -4.08
CA ARG A 65 -3.92 3.65 -5.02
C ARG A 65 -3.10 2.46 -4.50
N ARG A 66 -2.77 2.47 -3.21
CA ARG A 66 -2.07 1.36 -2.53
C ARG A 66 -2.92 0.08 -2.58
N THR A 67 -4.17 0.13 -2.12
CA THR A 67 -5.05 -1.04 -2.10
C THR A 67 -5.31 -1.62 -3.50
N ARG A 68 -5.46 -0.78 -4.53
CA ARG A 68 -5.56 -1.25 -5.93
C ARG A 68 -4.27 -1.86 -6.46
N PHE A 69 -3.12 -1.41 -5.99
CA PHE A 69 -1.84 -2.03 -6.31
C PHE A 69 -1.74 -3.41 -5.65
N ASP A 70 -2.05 -3.50 -4.36
CA ASP A 70 -2.01 -4.75 -3.59
C ASP A 70 -3.02 -5.77 -4.12
N LEU A 71 -4.24 -5.34 -4.46
CA LEU A 71 -5.25 -6.18 -5.11
C LEU A 71 -4.73 -6.79 -6.42
N ARG A 72 -4.19 -5.96 -7.32
CA ARG A 72 -3.65 -6.46 -8.60
C ARG A 72 -2.52 -7.45 -8.40
N LYS A 73 -1.64 -7.20 -7.42
CA LYS A 73 -0.53 -8.11 -7.08
C LYS A 73 -1.04 -9.44 -6.51
N ALA A 74 -2.03 -9.39 -5.64
CA ALA A 74 -2.66 -10.57 -5.05
C ALA A 74 -3.39 -11.41 -6.11
N GLU A 75 -4.19 -10.78 -7.00
CA GLU A 75 -4.87 -11.46 -8.10
C GLU A 75 -3.89 -12.11 -9.08
N GLN A 76 -2.81 -11.42 -9.44
CA GLN A 76 -1.76 -12.01 -10.29
C GLN A 76 -1.09 -13.21 -9.62
N ARG A 77 -0.84 -13.13 -8.31
CA ARG A 77 -0.23 -14.26 -7.58
C ARG A 77 -1.20 -15.42 -7.46
N ALA A 78 -2.46 -15.16 -7.12
CA ALA A 78 -3.52 -16.17 -7.03
C ALA A 78 -3.69 -16.91 -8.36
N HIS A 79 -3.68 -16.18 -9.48
CA HIS A 79 -3.72 -16.74 -10.84
C HIS A 79 -2.58 -17.75 -11.09
N ILE A 80 -1.36 -17.43 -10.69
CA ILE A 80 -0.22 -18.34 -10.83
C ILE A 80 -0.38 -19.56 -9.93
N VAL A 81 -0.71 -19.33 -8.65
CA VAL A 81 -0.88 -20.41 -7.66
C VAL A 81 -1.97 -21.38 -8.09
N GLU A 82 -3.09 -20.90 -8.65
CA GLU A 82 -4.15 -21.72 -9.21
C GLU A 82 -3.65 -22.68 -10.31
N GLY A 83 -2.84 -22.17 -11.25
CA GLY A 83 -2.24 -23.03 -12.28
C GLY A 83 -1.30 -24.09 -11.70
N LEU A 84 -0.52 -23.73 -10.68
CA LEU A 84 0.35 -24.68 -9.98
C LEU A 84 -0.48 -25.75 -9.24
N ARG A 85 -1.62 -25.40 -8.65
CA ARG A 85 -2.54 -26.36 -8.01
C ARG A 85 -3.07 -27.39 -9.01
N ILE A 86 -3.61 -26.92 -10.14
CA ILE A 86 -4.11 -27.77 -11.23
C ILE A 86 -3.01 -28.74 -11.71
N ALA A 87 -1.79 -28.23 -11.86
CA ALA A 87 -0.65 -29.05 -12.27
C ALA A 87 -0.27 -30.12 -11.23
N LEU A 88 -0.36 -29.82 -9.93
CA LEU A 88 -0.06 -30.77 -8.86
C LEU A 88 -1.15 -31.83 -8.67
N GLU A 89 -2.41 -31.49 -8.98
CA GLU A 89 -3.54 -32.42 -9.01
C GLU A 89 -3.41 -33.43 -10.16
N HIS A 90 -2.94 -32.98 -11.32
CA HIS A 90 -2.74 -33.81 -12.51
C HIS A 90 -1.26 -34.07 -12.83
N LEU A 91 -0.42 -34.24 -11.79
CA LEU A 91 1.03 -34.25 -11.92
C LEU A 91 1.56 -35.28 -12.93
N ASP A 92 1.03 -36.50 -12.92
CA ASP A 92 1.50 -37.56 -13.83
C ASP A 92 1.20 -37.23 -15.30
N ALA A 93 0.02 -36.66 -15.57
CA ALA A 93 -0.36 -36.23 -16.91
C ALA A 93 0.50 -35.06 -17.39
N VAL A 94 0.76 -34.08 -16.51
CA VAL A 94 1.64 -32.94 -16.77
C VAL A 94 3.07 -33.41 -17.08
N ILE A 95 3.64 -34.31 -16.26
CA ILE A 95 4.99 -34.84 -16.50
C ILE A 95 5.04 -35.62 -17.81
N LYS A 96 4.02 -36.43 -18.11
CA LYS A 96 3.94 -37.20 -19.36
C LYS A 96 3.91 -36.27 -20.57
N LEU A 97 3.13 -35.19 -20.51
CA LEU A 97 3.06 -34.17 -21.55
C LEU A 97 4.43 -33.51 -21.76
N ILE A 98 5.03 -32.99 -20.68
CA ILE A 98 6.32 -32.28 -20.77
C ILE A 98 7.42 -33.19 -21.30
N ARG A 99 7.47 -34.46 -20.87
CA ARG A 99 8.46 -35.44 -21.36
C ARG A 99 8.21 -35.89 -22.80
N GLY A 100 6.97 -35.77 -23.28
CA GLY A 100 6.59 -36.11 -24.66
C GLY A 100 6.81 -34.98 -25.66
N SER A 101 6.95 -33.74 -25.19
CA SER A 101 7.22 -32.57 -26.03
C SER A 101 8.70 -32.49 -26.45
N ALA A 102 8.96 -32.11 -27.71
CA ALA A 102 10.32 -31.95 -28.22
C ALA A 102 10.93 -30.59 -27.84
N THR A 103 10.10 -29.59 -27.59
CA THR A 103 10.54 -28.23 -27.19
C THR A 103 9.77 -27.69 -25.99
N ILE A 104 10.37 -26.70 -25.31
CA ILE A 104 9.71 -25.96 -24.21
C ILE A 104 8.43 -25.29 -24.71
N LYS A 105 8.44 -24.78 -25.95
CA LYS A 105 7.28 -24.14 -26.56
C LYS A 105 6.13 -25.14 -26.74
N GLU A 106 6.41 -26.32 -27.30
CA GLU A 106 5.41 -27.38 -27.43
C GLU A 106 4.83 -27.83 -26.08
N ALA A 107 5.67 -27.94 -25.05
CA ALA A 107 5.20 -28.27 -23.70
C ALA A 107 4.28 -27.17 -23.14
N LYS A 108 4.64 -25.90 -23.34
CA LYS A 108 3.84 -24.75 -22.93
C LYS A 108 2.48 -24.74 -23.63
N ASP A 109 2.47 -24.89 -24.96
CA ASP A 109 1.25 -24.89 -25.77
C ASP A 109 0.34 -26.06 -25.39
N GLY A 110 0.92 -27.26 -25.16
CA GLY A 110 0.17 -28.42 -24.68
C GLY A 110 -0.43 -28.23 -23.28
N LEU A 111 0.29 -27.56 -22.35
CA LEU A 111 -0.24 -27.21 -21.04
C LEU A 111 -1.43 -26.24 -21.12
N VAL A 112 -1.34 -25.25 -22.01
CA VAL A 112 -2.41 -24.27 -22.25
C VAL A 112 -3.66 -24.98 -22.78
N GLU A 113 -3.52 -25.83 -23.79
CA GLU A 113 -4.65 -26.49 -24.45
C GLU A 113 -5.30 -27.58 -23.58
N GLN A 114 -4.51 -28.48 -22.99
CA GLN A 114 -5.06 -29.65 -22.29
C GLN A 114 -5.60 -29.35 -20.89
N PHE A 115 -5.04 -28.34 -20.22
CA PHE A 115 -5.40 -28.00 -18.84
C PHE A 115 -6.12 -26.64 -18.74
N SER A 116 -6.49 -26.03 -19.87
CA SER A 116 -7.16 -24.71 -19.94
C SER A 116 -6.39 -23.63 -19.16
N LEU A 117 -5.06 -23.71 -19.18
CA LEU A 117 -4.17 -22.80 -18.46
C LEU A 117 -3.83 -21.58 -19.30
N THR A 118 -3.54 -20.45 -18.66
CA THR A 118 -2.97 -19.32 -19.39
C THR A 118 -1.48 -19.52 -19.64
N GLU A 119 -0.93 -18.80 -20.62
CA GLU A 119 0.50 -18.83 -20.91
C GLU A 119 1.39 -18.56 -19.69
N LYS A 120 0.96 -17.68 -18.78
CA LYS A 120 1.71 -17.35 -17.55
C LYS A 120 1.70 -18.51 -16.56
N GLN A 121 0.58 -19.21 -16.44
CA GLN A 121 0.47 -20.41 -15.60
C GLN A 121 1.32 -21.55 -16.17
N ALA A 122 1.21 -21.80 -17.48
CA ALA A 122 2.01 -22.82 -18.16
C ALA A 122 3.51 -22.57 -17.99
N GLN A 123 3.97 -21.32 -18.15
CA GLN A 123 5.36 -20.95 -17.89
C GLN A 123 5.76 -21.22 -16.43
N ALA A 124 4.93 -20.82 -15.46
CA ALA A 124 5.21 -21.06 -14.04
C ALA A 124 5.29 -22.55 -13.68
N ILE A 125 4.53 -23.42 -14.36
CA ILE A 125 4.60 -24.88 -14.20
C ILE A 125 5.92 -25.41 -14.75
N LEU A 126 6.36 -24.94 -15.93
CA LEU A 126 7.64 -25.34 -16.51
C LEU A 126 8.84 -24.91 -15.65
N ASP A 127 8.69 -23.80 -14.92
CA ASP A 127 9.70 -23.28 -13.98
C ASP A 127 9.68 -23.99 -12.61
N LEU A 128 8.77 -24.95 -12.38
CA LEU A 128 8.72 -25.72 -11.14
C LEU A 128 9.98 -26.54 -10.92
N ARG A 129 10.44 -26.57 -9.67
CA ARG A 129 11.52 -27.45 -9.22
C ARG A 129 10.94 -28.68 -8.55
N LEU A 130 11.51 -29.86 -8.80
CA LEU A 130 11.05 -31.15 -8.25
C LEU A 130 10.84 -31.15 -6.72
N GLN A 131 11.62 -30.37 -5.97
CA GLN A 131 11.46 -30.20 -4.51
C GLN A 131 10.08 -29.66 -4.09
N LYS A 132 9.39 -28.92 -4.98
CA LYS A 132 8.06 -28.34 -4.74
C LYS A 132 6.94 -29.38 -4.81
N LEU A 133 7.24 -30.63 -5.17
CA LEU A 133 6.26 -31.71 -5.31
C LEU A 133 5.95 -32.42 -3.98
N THR A 134 6.74 -32.17 -2.93
CA THR A 134 6.56 -32.78 -1.61
C THR A 134 5.20 -32.40 -0.98
N ALA A 135 4.66 -33.26 -0.12
CA ALA A 135 3.37 -33.02 0.54
C ALA A 135 3.34 -31.67 1.30
N LEU A 136 4.42 -31.35 2.02
CA LEU A 136 4.53 -30.10 2.76
C LEU A 136 4.49 -28.86 1.85
N GLU A 137 5.13 -28.91 0.68
CA GLU A 137 5.12 -27.78 -0.25
C GLU A 137 3.75 -27.63 -0.93
N ARG A 138 3.01 -28.73 -1.14
CA ARG A 138 1.61 -28.69 -1.59
C ARG A 138 0.72 -28.01 -0.55
N GLU A 139 0.82 -28.40 0.72
CA GLU A 139 0.05 -27.79 1.81
C GLU A 139 0.32 -26.29 1.95
N LYS A 140 1.59 -25.86 1.83
CA LYS A 140 1.94 -24.43 1.83
C LYS A 140 1.32 -23.68 0.65
N LEU A 141 1.28 -24.30 -0.53
CA LEU A 141 0.71 -23.69 -1.73
C LEU A 141 -0.82 -23.54 -1.62
N GLU A 142 -1.49 -24.52 -1.03
CA GLU A 142 -2.91 -24.46 -0.67
C GLU A 142 -3.20 -23.36 0.36
N ALA A 143 -2.38 -23.26 1.41
CA ALA A 143 -2.48 -22.22 2.41
C ALA A 143 -2.26 -20.82 1.80
N GLU A 144 -1.23 -20.67 0.95
CA GLU A 144 -0.95 -19.43 0.23
C GLU A 144 -2.14 -19.02 -0.65
N TYR A 145 -2.75 -19.96 -1.37
CA TYR A 145 -3.92 -19.67 -2.20
C TYR A 145 -5.10 -19.16 -1.36
N LYS A 146 -5.39 -19.82 -0.23
CA LYS A 146 -6.48 -19.42 0.67
C LYS A 146 -6.25 -18.01 1.22
N GLU A 147 -5.05 -17.72 1.68
CA GLU A 147 -4.68 -16.39 2.18
C GLU A 147 -4.81 -15.32 1.09
N LEU A 148 -4.40 -15.64 -0.15
CA LEU A 148 -4.57 -14.73 -1.28
C LEU A 148 -6.04 -14.43 -1.58
N LEU A 149 -6.93 -15.42 -1.52
CA LEU A 149 -8.36 -15.20 -1.71
C LEU A 149 -8.96 -14.30 -0.63
N GLU A 150 -8.62 -14.55 0.64
CA GLU A 150 -9.05 -13.72 1.76
C GLU A 150 -8.57 -12.27 1.60
N ASN A 151 -7.30 -12.09 1.21
CA ASN A 151 -6.73 -10.77 0.93
C ASN A 151 -7.41 -10.07 -0.26
N ILE A 152 -7.69 -10.78 -1.35
CA ILE A 152 -8.39 -10.24 -2.53
C ILE A 152 -9.78 -9.76 -2.13
N GLU A 153 -10.52 -10.54 -1.35
CA GLU A 153 -11.84 -10.16 -0.86
C GLU A 153 -11.77 -8.92 0.04
N TYR A 154 -10.80 -8.89 0.96
CA TYR A 154 -10.56 -7.76 1.84
C TYR A 154 -10.23 -6.48 1.07
N TYR A 155 -9.33 -6.54 0.08
CA TYR A 155 -8.99 -5.38 -0.74
C TYR A 155 -10.16 -4.91 -1.60
N LYS A 156 -10.97 -5.84 -2.14
CA LYS A 156 -12.21 -5.49 -2.85
C LYS A 156 -13.19 -4.76 -1.95
N LYS A 157 -13.36 -5.23 -0.70
CA LYS A 157 -14.20 -4.56 0.31
C LYS A 157 -13.72 -3.14 0.61
N ILE A 158 -12.42 -2.93 0.82
CA ILE A 158 -11.86 -1.57 1.06
C ILE A 158 -12.14 -0.63 -0.12
N ILE A 159 -12.08 -1.14 -1.35
CA ILE A 159 -12.30 -0.30 -2.55
C ILE A 159 -13.79 0.03 -2.72
N SER A 160 -14.70 -0.86 -2.30
CA SER A 160 -16.15 -0.66 -2.44
C SER A 160 -16.81 0.09 -1.29
N ASP A 161 -16.25 0.02 -0.07
CA ASP A 161 -16.83 0.60 1.13
C ASP A 161 -16.05 1.83 1.61
N ASP A 162 -16.65 3.00 1.40
CA ASP A 162 -16.11 4.28 1.82
C ASP A 162 -15.92 4.40 3.35
N SER A 163 -16.76 3.75 4.16
CA SER A 163 -16.63 3.76 5.62
C SER A 163 -15.44 2.92 6.08
N LEU A 164 -15.27 1.74 5.49
CA LEU A 164 -14.11 0.89 5.76
C LEU A 164 -12.82 1.59 5.35
N LEU A 165 -12.82 2.24 4.19
CA LEU A 165 -11.70 3.04 3.73
C LEU A 165 -11.35 4.16 4.71
N LEU A 166 -12.35 4.90 5.20
CA LEU A 166 -12.15 5.98 6.16
C LEU A 166 -11.61 5.47 7.51
N SER A 167 -11.93 4.24 7.91
CA SER A 167 -11.40 3.63 9.14
C SER A 167 -9.90 3.27 9.05
N ILE A 168 -9.34 3.22 7.84
CA ILE A 168 -7.94 2.90 7.57
C ILE A 168 -7.07 4.17 7.51
N ILE A 169 -7.69 5.33 7.30
CA ILE A 169 -7.04 6.65 7.26
C ILE A 169 -6.87 7.16 8.68
#